data_AF-A0A9D0ATX5-F1
#
_entry.id   AF-A0A9D0ATX5-F1
#
_cell.length_a   1.000
_cell.length_b   1.000
_cell.length_c   1.000
_cell.angle_alpha   90.00
_cell.angle_beta   90.00
_cell.angle_gamma   90.00
#
_symmetry.space_group_name_H-M   'P 1'
#
loop_
_entity.id
_entity.type
_entity.pdbx_description
1 polymer ?
#
loop_
_entity_poly.entity_id
_entity_poly.type
_entity_poly.pdbx_seq_one_letter_code
_entity_poly.pdbx_strand_id
1 'polypeptide(L)' 'MEIHEKICLMRNAKNWSQEEMANKLGMSVNGYANIEHGTTDLHVKKIKKIAKIFEIDLMELLN' A
#
# COMPACT_ATOMS: atom_id res chain seq x y z
N MET A 1 9.15 1.34 -11.86
CA MET A 1 8.54 1.86 -10.63
C MET A 1 8.26 0.66 -9.77
N GLU A 2 8.83 0.64 -8.58
CA GLU A 2 8.66 -0.47 -7.65
C GLU A 2 7.24 -0.44 -7.05
N ILE A 3 6.78 -1.60 -6.55
CA ILE A 3 5.43 -1.72 -5.99
C ILE A 3 5.18 -0.74 -4.82
N HIS A 4 6.19 -0.47 -4.00
CA HIS A 4 6.06 0.46 -2.88
C HIS A 4 5.87 1.92 -3.33
N GLU A 5 6.53 2.33 -4.42
CA GLU A 5 6.37 3.65 -5.03
C GLU A 5 4.94 3.81 -5.57
N LYS A 6 4.41 2.78 -6.23
CA LYS A 6 3.00 2.74 -6.68
C LYS A 6 2.01 2.91 -5.54
N ILE A 7 2.23 2.20 -4.44
CA ILE A 7 1.38 2.29 -3.24
C ILE A 7 1.35 3.72 -2.70
N CYS A 8 2.51 4.37 -2.61
CA CYS A 8 2.62 5.76 -2.16
C CYS A 8 1.87 6.71 -3.11
N LEU A 9 2.06 6.58 -4.42
CA LEU A 9 1.39 7.41 -5.41
C LEU A 9 -0.13 7.26 -5.35
N MET A 10 -0.64 6.03 -5.26
CA MET A 10 -2.09 5.79 -5.18
C MET A 10 -2.69 6.33 -3.88
N ARG A 11 -1.97 6.19 -2.75
CA ARG A 11 -2.40 6.79 -1.47
C ARG A 11 -2.53 8.31 -1.62
N ASN A 12 -1.52 8.96 -2.19
CA ASN A 12 -1.53 10.40 -2.43
C ASN A 12 -2.64 10.82 -3.40
N ALA A 13 -2.87 10.05 -4.48
CA ALA A 13 -3.95 10.31 -5.44
C ALA A 13 -5.36 10.24 -4.82
N LYS A 14 -5.52 9.43 -3.76
CA LYS A 14 -6.75 9.35 -2.96
C LYS A 14 -6.80 10.39 -1.82
N ASN A 15 -5.77 11.25 -1.69
CA ASN A 15 -5.58 12.20 -0.59
C ASN A 15 -5.60 11.56 0.80
N TRP A 16 -5.11 10.32 0.92
CA TRP A 16 -5.06 9.64 2.21
C TRP A 16 -3.74 9.92 2.93
N SER A 17 -3.82 10.11 4.24
CA SER A 17 -2.63 10.10 5.11
C SER A 17 -2.08 8.68 5.29
N GLN A 18 -0.82 8.56 5.72
CA GLN A 18 -0.25 7.27 6.09
C GLN A 18 -1.03 6.61 7.25
N GLU A 19 -1.57 7.42 8.16
CA GLU A 19 -2.41 6.95 9.27
C GLU A 19 -3.72 6.35 8.77
N GLU A 20 -4.41 7.02 7.85
CA GLU A 20 -5.65 6.51 7.26
C GLU A 20 -5.43 5.19 6.52
N MET A 21 -4.34 5.09 5.76
CA MET A 21 -4.02 3.86 5.03
C MET A 21 -3.61 2.73 5.98
N ALA A 22 -2.83 3.03 7.02
CA ALA A 22 -2.49 2.07 8.07
C ALA A 22 -3.73 1.54 8.79
N ASN A 23 -4.69 2.42 9.10
CA ASN A 23 -5.97 2.06 9.69
C ASN A 23 -6.80 1.14 8.77
N LYS A 24 -6.90 1.45 7.47
CA LYS A 24 -7.55 0.57 6.47
C LYS A 24 -6.86 -0.80 6.37
N LEU A 25 -5.53 -0.84 6.53
CA LEU A 25 -4.75 -2.08 6.55
C LEU A 25 -4.77 -2.80 7.90
N GLY A 26 -5.29 -2.19 8.97
CA GLY A 26 -5.28 -2.74 10.33
C GLY A 26 -3.86 -2.98 10.83
N MET A 27 -2.97 -2.01 10.64
CA MET A 27 -1.57 -2.06 11.07
C MET A 27 -1.09 -0.70 11.59
N SER A 28 0.12 -0.65 12.15
CA SER A 28 0.71 0.61 12.64
C SER A 28 1.13 1.53 11.49
N VAL A 29 1.09 2.84 11.75
CA VAL A 29 1.55 3.88 10.80
C VAL A 29 3.00 3.65 10.38
N ASN A 30 3.89 3.38 11.33
CA ASN A 30 5.30 3.07 11.05
C ASN A 30 5.46 1.81 10.18
N GLY A 31 4.64 0.77 10.43
CA GLY A 31 4.67 -0.43 9.61
C GLY A 31 4.23 -0.15 8.18
N TYR A 32 3.28 0.76 7.98
CA TYR A 32 2.87 1.21 6.64
C TYR A 32 3.92 2.11 5.99
N ALA A 33 4.56 3.02 6.73
CA ALA A 33 5.65 3.85 6.21
C ALA A 33 6.83 2.99 5.70
N ASN A 34 7.16 1.90 6.41
CA ASN A 34 8.17 0.94 5.95
C ASN A 34 7.80 0.25 4.63
N ILE A 35 6.51 0.05 4.37
CA ILE A 35 6.04 -0.45 3.07
C ILE A 35 6.35 0.59 2.00
N GLU A 36 6.01 1.86 2.21
CA GLU A 36 6.27 2.94 1.22
C GLU A 36 7.75 3.20 0.99
N HIS A 37 8.61 2.97 1.99
CA HIS A 37 10.06 3.06 1.87
C HIS A 37 10.72 1.80 1.26
N GLY A 38 9.94 0.75 0.97
CA GLY A 38 10.49 -0.50 0.44
C GLY A 38 11.37 -1.28 1.43
N THR A 39 11.30 -0.98 2.73
CA THR A 39 12.13 -1.61 3.78
C THR A 39 11.47 -2.86 4.37
N THR A 40 10.28 -3.23 3.90
CA THR A 40 9.55 -4.42 4.32
C THR A 40 9.11 -5.24 3.12
N ASP A 41 9.40 -6.54 3.16
CA ASP A 41 8.93 -7.47 2.13
C ASP A 41 7.40 -7.59 2.15
N LEU A 42 6.79 -7.36 0.99
CA LEU A 42 5.36 -7.50 0.81
C LEU A 42 5.00 -8.90 0.34
N HIS A 43 4.40 -9.70 1.23
CA HIS A 43 3.82 -10.98 0.83
C HIS A 43 2.53 -10.78 0.02
N VAL A 44 2.23 -11.72 -0.90
CA VAL A 44 1.05 -11.70 -1.79
C VAL A 44 -0.26 -11.43 -1.05
N LYS A 45 -0.45 -11.98 0.15
CA LYS A 45 -1.66 -11.73 0.97
C LYS A 45 -1.84 -10.25 1.31
N LYS A 46 -0.75 -9.53 1.55
CA LYS A 46 -0.78 -8.09 1.85
C LYS A 46 -1.00 -7.27 0.59
N ILE A 47 -0.33 -7.63 -0.50
CA ILE A 47 -0.53 -6.98 -1.81
C ILE A 47 -2.00 -7.08 -2.23
N LYS A 48 -2.63 -8.26 -2.09
CA LYS A 48 -4.07 -8.46 -2.31
C LYS A 48 -4.96 -7.56 -1.45
N LYS A 49 -4.60 -7.37 -0.16
CA LYS A 49 -5.34 -6.48 0.73
C LYS A 49 -5.22 -5.02 0.29
N ILE A 50 -4.03 -4.61 -0.14
CA ILE A 50 -3.77 -3.25 -0.64
C ILE A 50 -4.54 -2.99 -1.93
N ALA A 51 -4.49 -3.90 -2.90
CA ALA A 51 -5.27 -3.82 -4.14
C ALA A 51 -6.77 -3.68 -3.85
N LYS A 52 -7.31 -4.46 -2.90
CA LYS A 52 -8.70 -4.36 -2.46
C LYS A 52 -9.03 -3.00 -1.85
N ILE A 53 -8.13 -2.40 -1.07
CA ILE A 53 -8.34 -1.07 -0.47
C ILE A 53 -8.34 0.02 -1.55
N PHE A 54 -7.50 -0.11 -2.57
CA PHE A 54 -7.46 0.82 -3.69
C PHE A 54 -8.56 0.58 -4.73
N GLU A 55 -9.32 -0.52 -4.60
CA GLU A 55 -10.38 -0.94 -5.54
C GLU A 55 -9.84 -1.20 -6.95
N ILE A 56 -8.64 -1.77 -7.04
CA ILE A 56 -7.97 -2.12 -8.30
C ILE A 56 -7.71 -3.63 -8.38
N ASP A 57 -7.37 -4.11 -9.57
CA ASP A 57 -6.93 -5.49 -9.74
C ASP A 57 -5.52 -5.71 -9.14
N LEU A 58 -5.26 -6.93 -8.67
CA LEU A 58 -3.94 -7.30 -8.15
C LEU A 58 -2.84 -7.15 -9.21
N MET A 59 -3.14 -7.50 -10.45
CA MET A 59 -2.19 -7.42 -11.57
C MET A 59 -1.88 -5.97 -11.93
N GLU A 60 -2.86 -5.06 -11.78
CA GLU A 60 -2.64 -3.62 -11.97
C GLU A 60 -1.62 -3.07 -10.96
N LEU A 61 -1.71 -3.54 -9.71
CA LEU A 61 -0.74 -3.19 -8.66
C LEU A 61 0.66 -3.77 -8.92
N LEU A 62 0.76 -4.96 -9.54
CA LEU A 62 2.01 -5.68 -9.78
C LEU A 62 2.73 -5.30 -11.09
N ASN A 63 2.02 -4.71 -12.06
CA ASN A 63 2.57 -4.30 -13.35
C ASN A 63 3.34 -2.97 -13.27
#